data_AF-A0A5K1F7J2-F1
#
_entry.id   AF-A0A5K1F7J2-F1
#
_cell.length_a   1.000
_cell.length_b   1.000
_cell.length_c   1.000
_cell.angle_alpha   90.00
_cell.angle_beta   90.00
_cell.angle_gamma   90.00
#
_symmetry.space_group_name_H-M   'P 1'
#
loop_
_entity.id
_entity.type
_entity.pdbx_description
1 polymer ?
#
loop_
_entity_poly.entity_id
_entity_poly.type
_entity_poly.pdbx_seq_one_letter_code
_entity_poly.pdbx_strand_id
1 'polypeptide(L)' 'VVSHQPLQWAIRVKIALGAAKGLAFLHNLERPIIYRDFKASNILLDS' A
#
# COMPACT_ATOMS: atom_id res chain seq x y z
N VAL A 1 -4.75 -14.90 22.70
CA VAL A 1 -4.16 -13.67 22.13
C VAL A 1 -3.30 -14.09 20.96
N VAL A 2 -3.71 -13.78 19.73
CA VAL A 2 -2.88 -14.11 18.55
C VAL A 2 -1.70 -13.13 18.55
N SER A 3 -0.48 -13.62 18.78
CA SER A 3 0.72 -12.79 18.70
C SER A 3 0.98 -12.43 17.24
N HIS A 4 0.75 -11.17 16.87
CA HIS A 4 1.17 -10.65 15.58
C HIS A 4 2.68 -10.42 15.64
N GLN A 5 3.45 -11.34 15.07
CA GLN A 5 4.87 -11.11 14.85
C GLN A 5 5.04 -9.94 13.87
N PRO A 6 5.86 -8.93 14.20
CA PRO A 6 6.13 -7.83 13.30
C PRO A 6 6.71 -8.35 11.98
N LEU A 7 6.18 -7.88 10.84
CA LEU A 7 6.78 -8.17 9.53
C LEU A 7 8.25 -7.75 9.49
N GLN A 8 9.08 -8.54 8.80
CA GLN A 8 10.46 -8.16 8.53
C GLN A 8 10.52 -6.81 7.79
N TRP A 9 11.56 -6.02 8.04
CA TRP A 9 11.70 -4.69 7.45
C TRP A 9 11.64 -4.71 5.91
N ALA A 10 12.29 -5.69 5.28
CA ALA A 10 12.27 -5.84 3.83
C ALA A 10 10.85 -5.99 3.27
N ILE A 11 9.98 -6.74 3.95
CA ILE A 11 8.58 -6.91 3.55
C ILE A 11 7.82 -5.59 3.68
N ARG A 12 8.05 -4.82 4.75
CA ARG A 12 7.41 -3.51 4.95
C ARG A 12 7.77 -2.54 3.82
N VAL A 13 9.05 -2.50 3.43
CA VAL A 13 9.52 -1.67 2.32
C VAL A 13 8.88 -2.12 0.99
N LYS A 14 8.76 -3.43 0.76
CA LYS A 14 8.07 -3.97 -0.43
C LYS A 14 6.61 -3.52 -0.50
N ILE A 15 5.88 -3.59 0.61
CA ILE A 15 4.47 -3.15 0.72
C ILE A 15 4.36 -1.65 0.44
N ALA A 16 5.19 -0.83 1.11
CA ALA A 16 5.17 0.62 0.95
C ALA A 16 5.47 1.04 -0.50
N LEU A 17 6.45 0.40 -1.14
CA LEU A 17 6.80 0.65 -2.54
C LEU A 17 5.65 0.27 -3.48
N GLY A 18 5.00 -0.89 -3.26
CA GLY A 18 3.83 -1.30 -4.04
C GLY A 18 2.67 -0.30 -3.93
N ALA A 19 2.33 0.11 -2.70
CA ALA A 19 1.29 1.10 -2.44
C ALA A 19 1.61 2.46 -3.09
N ALA A 20 2.87 2.92 -3.00
CA ALA A 20 3.33 4.16 -3.63
C ALA A 20 3.24 4.10 -5.16
N LYS A 21 3.59 2.96 -5.78
CA LYS A 21 3.43 2.74 -7.22
C LYS A 21 1.96 2.81 -7.66
N GLY A 22 1.06 2.19 -6.90
CA GLY A 22 -0.39 2.26 -7.17
C GLY A 22 -0.92 3.70 -7.07
N LEU A 23 -0.50 4.45 -6.05
CA LEU A 23 -0.89 5.85 -5.90
C LEU A 23 -0.31 6.74 -7.02
N ALA A 24 0.96 6.53 -7.39
CA ALA A 24 1.59 7.23 -8.50
C ALA A 24 0.89 6.94 -9.83
N PHE A 25 0.44 5.71 -10.07
CA PHE A 25 -0.36 5.37 -11.24
C PHE A 25 -1.65 6.19 -11.31
N LEU A 26 -2.42 6.24 -10.22
CA LEU A 26 -3.69 6.99 -10.14
C LEU A 26 -3.50 8.50 -10.40
N HIS A 27 -2.42 9.07 -9.88
CA HIS A 27 -2.13 10.50 -10.02
C HIS A 27 -1.61 10.90 -11.41
N ASN A 28 -1.09 9.94 -12.19
CA ASN A 28 -0.53 10.20 -13.53
C ASN A 28 -1.50 9.88 -14.69
N LEU A 29 -2.77 9.60 -14.40
CA LEU A 29 -3.79 9.45 -15.44
C LEU A 29 -4.11 10.81 -16.09
N GLU A 30 -4.58 10.81 -17.34
CA GLU A 30 -5.03 12.02 -18.05
C GLU A 30 -6.06 12.83 -17.24
N ARG A 31 -6.91 12.12 -16.49
CA ARG A 31 -7.75 12.68 -15.43
C ARG A 31 -7.29 12.11 -14.09
N PRO A 32 -6.45 12.83 -13.32
CA PRO A 32 -5.90 12.32 -12.07
C PRO A 32 -6.97 11.91 -11.07
N ILE A 33 -6.81 10.72 -10.48
CA ILE A 33 -7.73 10.19 -9.48
C ILE A 33 -7.19 10.44 -8.07
N ILE A 34 -7.96 11.13 -7.24
CA ILE A 34 -7.66 11.30 -5.81
C ILE A 34 -8.34 10.18 -5.02
N TYR A 35 -7.58 9.20 -4.52
CA TYR A 35 -8.12 8.04 -3.80
C TYR A 35 -8.78 8.41 -2.45
N ARG A 36 -8.36 9.52 -1.83
CA ARG A 36 -8.88 10.13 -0.57
C ARG A 36 -8.82 9.29 0.71
N ASP A 37 -8.86 7.96 0.63
CA ASP A 37 -8.81 7.05 1.78
C ASP A 37 -7.56 6.15 1.72
N PHE A 38 -6.40 6.76 1.47
CA PHE A 38 -5.13 6.04 1.37
C PHE A 38 -4.59 5.72 2.77
N LYS A 39 -4.92 4.53 3.28
CA LYS A 39 -4.55 4.05 4.63
C LYS A 39 -4.21 2.56 4.62
N ALA A 40 -3.48 2.12 5.64
CA ALA A 40 -2.98 0.75 5.74
C ALA A 40 -4.08 -0.34 5.67
N SER A 41 -5.27 -0.10 6.24
CA SER A 41 -6.38 -1.06 6.19
C SER A 41 -6.96 -1.28 4.80
N ASN A 42 -6.62 -0.42 3.83
CA ASN A 42 -7.09 -0.50 2.44
C ASN A 42 -6.00 -1.03 1.48
N ILE A 43 -4.82 -1.39 1.99
CA ILE A 43 -3.75 -2.03 1.19
C ILE A 43 -3.88 -3.55 1.33
N LEU A 44 -4.40 -4.20 0.29
CA LEU A 44 -4.59 -5.64 0.25
C LEU A 44 -3.26 -6.34 -0.10
N LEU A 45 -2.95 -7.41 0.63
CA LEU A 45 -1.80 -8.28 0.39
C LEU A 45 -2.28 -9.64 -0.10
N ASP A 46 -1.55 -10.24 -1.03
CA ASP A 46 -1.77 -11.62 -1.47
C ASP A 46 -1.09 -12.64 -0.53
N SER A 47 -1.41 -13.92 -0.75
CA SER A 47 -0.88 -15.07 -0.01
C SER A 47 0.53 -15.44 -0.46
#